data_AF-A0A6G2D5H4-F1
#
_entry.id   AF-A0A6G2D5H4-F1
#
_cell.length_a   1.000
_cell.length_b   1.000
_cell.length_c   1.000
_cell.angle_alpha   90.00
_cell.angle_beta   90.00
_cell.angle_gamma   90.00
#
_symmetry.space_group_name_H-M   'P 1'
#
loop_
_entity.id
_entity.type
_entity.pdbx_description
1 polymer ?
#
loop_
_entity_poly.entity_id
_entity_poly.type
_entity_poly.pdbx_seq_one_letter_code
_entity_poly.pdbx_strand_id
1 'polypeptide(L)'
;EQGRERIAEKYLSTSRVGAPWIVPEALLDIQQVKPLSLTDIALNESVELDKRTVAGLLGVPAFILGVGEFNKTEYNNFVNTTVMSIATTITQTLTRDLLLSSNRYFKLNPRSLFSYNITELSAVAQQMANSAAMRRNEWRDWLGMAPDPEMEE
;
A
#
# COMPACT_ATOMS: atom_id res chain seq x y z
N GLU A 1 -38.15 -62.65 -8.95
CA GLU A 1 -36.81 -62.01 -8.94
C GLU A 1 -36.75 -60.72 -9.75
N GLN A 2 -37.30 -60.68 -10.98
CA GLN A 2 -37.28 -59.48 -11.85
C GLN A 2 -37.80 -58.16 -11.23
N GLY A 3 -38.77 -58.22 -10.31
CA GLY A 3 -39.29 -57.01 -9.64
C GLY A 3 -38.33 -56.41 -8.60
N ARG A 4 -37.47 -57.24 -7.97
CA ARG A 4 -36.48 -56.77 -6.99
C ARG A 4 -35.27 -56.15 -7.67
N GLU A 5 -34.84 -56.70 -8.82
CA GLU A 5 -33.76 -56.12 -9.63
C GLU A 5 -34.14 -54.75 -10.19
N ARG A 6 -35.38 -54.57 -10.68
CA ARG A 6 -35.87 -53.26 -11.17
C ARG A 6 -35.91 -52.18 -10.10
N ILE A 7 -36.19 -52.57 -8.86
CA ILE A 7 -36.16 -51.68 -7.70
C ILE A 7 -34.70 -51.32 -7.40
N ALA A 8 -33.82 -52.31 -7.28
CA ALA A 8 -32.39 -52.08 -7.04
C ALA A 8 -31.76 -51.15 -8.10
N GLU A 9 -32.08 -51.33 -9.37
CA GLU A 9 -31.57 -50.52 -10.47
C GLU A 9 -32.04 -49.06 -10.38
N LYS A 10 -33.31 -48.80 -10.01
CA LYS A 10 -33.82 -47.44 -9.79
C LYS A 10 -33.21 -46.72 -8.58
N TYR A 11 -32.78 -47.45 -7.56
CA TYR A 11 -32.22 -46.87 -6.34
C TYR A 11 -30.68 -46.78 -6.34
N LEU A 12 -29.99 -47.58 -7.17
CA LEU A 12 -28.52 -47.66 -7.19
C LEU A 12 -27.86 -47.09 -8.46
N SER A 13 -28.57 -46.96 -9.59
CA SER A 13 -27.96 -46.51 -10.86
C SER A 13 -27.96 -44.98 -11.03
N THR A 14 -27.18 -44.27 -10.21
CA THR A 14 -26.97 -42.82 -10.39
C THR A 14 -25.59 -42.56 -11.02
N SER A 15 -25.49 -42.66 -12.36
CA SER A 15 -24.24 -42.40 -13.11
C SER A 15 -24.09 -40.95 -13.60
N ARG A 16 -24.89 -39.99 -13.12
CA ARG A 16 -24.79 -38.57 -13.54
C ARG A 16 -24.54 -37.64 -12.36
N VAL A 17 -23.49 -36.84 -12.49
CA VAL A 17 -23.17 -35.72 -11.59
C VAL A 17 -24.37 -34.75 -11.58
N GLY A 18 -24.96 -34.51 -10.41
CA GLY A 18 -26.08 -33.58 -10.22
C GLY A 18 -27.50 -34.15 -10.23
N ALA A 19 -27.69 -35.47 -10.38
CA ALA A 19 -29.01 -36.09 -10.23
C ALA A 19 -29.40 -36.22 -8.74
N PRO A 20 -30.68 -36.00 -8.37
CA PRO A 20 -31.13 -36.04 -6.98
C PRO A 20 -31.06 -37.46 -6.40
N TRP A 21 -30.52 -37.59 -5.19
CA TRP A 21 -30.45 -38.86 -4.47
C TRP A 21 -31.72 -39.03 -3.63
N ILE A 22 -32.34 -40.21 -3.70
CA ILE A 22 -33.47 -40.58 -2.83
C ILE A 22 -32.92 -41.53 -1.78
N VAL A 23 -32.78 -41.05 -0.54
CA VAL A 23 -32.13 -41.77 0.56
C VAL A 23 -33.16 -42.10 1.63
N PRO A 24 -33.38 -43.37 1.98
CA PRO A 24 -34.27 -43.74 3.09
C PRO A 24 -33.71 -43.25 4.43
N GLU A 25 -34.57 -42.59 5.22
CA GLU A 25 -34.24 -41.79 6.42
C GLU A 25 -33.51 -42.54 7.56
N ALA A 26 -33.40 -43.87 7.50
CA ALA A 26 -33.02 -44.68 8.67
C ALA A 26 -31.67 -45.41 8.60
N LEU A 27 -30.92 -45.40 7.47
CA LEU A 27 -29.81 -46.36 7.29
C LEU A 27 -28.46 -45.79 6.84
N LEU A 28 -28.35 -44.52 6.44
CA LEU A 28 -27.10 -43.96 5.90
C LEU A 28 -26.87 -42.52 6.38
N ASP A 29 -25.75 -42.30 7.07
CA ASP A 29 -25.22 -40.96 7.38
C ASP A 29 -24.42 -40.45 6.16
N ILE A 30 -24.92 -39.40 5.51
CA ILE A 30 -24.25 -38.79 4.35
C ILE A 30 -23.37 -37.66 4.87
N GLN A 31 -22.09 -37.97 5.10
CA GLN A 31 -21.08 -36.95 5.31
C GLN A 31 -20.69 -36.34 3.95
N GLN A 32 -21.37 -35.26 3.58
CA GLN A 32 -20.95 -34.44 2.46
C GLN A 32 -19.62 -33.77 2.82
N VAL A 33 -18.51 -34.28 2.27
CA VAL A 33 -17.24 -33.57 2.32
C VAL A 33 -17.41 -32.30 1.49
N LYS A 34 -17.68 -31.16 2.16
CA LYS A 34 -17.63 -29.87 1.48
C LYS A 34 -16.23 -29.76 0.86
N PRO A 35 -16.10 -29.50 -0.46
CA PRO A 35 -14.80 -29.13 -0.99
C PRO A 35 -14.32 -27.94 -0.14
N LEU A 36 -13.11 -28.03 0.40
CA LEU A 36 -12.48 -26.93 1.14
C LEU A 36 -12.71 -25.65 0.34
N SER A 37 -13.27 -24.65 1.01
CA SER A 37 -13.59 -23.39 0.37
C SER A 37 -12.29 -22.81 -0.20
N LEU A 38 -12.33 -22.26 -1.43
CA LEU A 38 -11.19 -21.55 -2.03
C LEU A 38 -10.64 -20.42 -1.11
N THR A 39 -11.45 -19.99 -0.15
CA THR A 39 -11.14 -19.03 0.89
C THR A 39 -10.25 -19.56 2.03
N ASP A 40 -10.07 -20.87 2.19
CA ASP A 40 -9.21 -21.46 3.25
C ASP A 40 -7.81 -21.88 2.76
N ILE A 41 -7.47 -21.63 1.50
CA ILE A 41 -6.10 -21.87 1.03
C ILE A 41 -5.27 -20.68 1.48
N ALA A 42 -4.25 -20.92 2.31
CA ALA A 42 -3.27 -19.98 2.88
C ALA A 42 -2.46 -19.11 1.86
N LEU A 43 -2.95 -19.02 0.62
CA LEU A 43 -2.46 -18.19 -0.47
C LEU A 43 -2.50 -16.70 -0.11
N ASN A 44 -3.52 -16.23 0.60
CA ASN A 44 -3.62 -14.81 0.98
C ASN A 44 -2.50 -14.41 1.96
N GLU A 45 -2.31 -15.19 3.03
CA GLU A 45 -1.25 -14.94 4.01
C GLU A 45 0.16 -15.05 3.41
N SER A 46 0.37 -16.03 2.51
CA SER A 46 1.64 -16.19 1.79
C SER A 46 1.93 -14.99 0.89
N VAL A 47 0.92 -14.50 0.16
CA VAL A 47 1.08 -13.32 -0.71
C VAL A 47 1.34 -12.04 0.10
N GLU A 48 0.71 -11.88 1.26
CA GLU A 48 1.01 -10.76 2.16
C GLU A 48 2.45 -10.82 2.70
N LEU A 49 2.91 -12.01 3.09
CA LEU A 49 4.28 -12.23 3.56
C LEU A 49 5.30 -11.92 2.45
N ASP A 50 5.04 -12.38 1.23
CA ASP A 50 5.88 -12.10 0.07
C ASP A 50 5.94 -10.60 -0.23
N LYS A 51 4.79 -9.91 -0.22
CA LYS A 51 4.73 -8.45 -0.39
C LYS A 51 5.52 -7.72 0.68
N ARG A 52 5.42 -8.12 1.97
CA ARG A 52 6.23 -7.53 3.05
C ARG A 52 7.72 -7.77 2.84
N THR A 53 8.09 -8.95 2.37
CA THR A 53 9.50 -9.30 2.08
C THR A 53 10.05 -8.45 0.93
N VAL A 54 9.28 -8.28 -0.15
CA VAL A 54 9.65 -7.39 -1.27
C VAL A 54 9.72 -5.93 -0.84
N ALA A 55 8.78 -5.48 -0.01
CA ALA A 55 8.79 -4.14 0.57
C ALA A 55 10.08 -3.88 1.37
N GLY A 56 10.45 -4.83 2.24
CA GLY A 56 11.69 -4.79 3.01
C GLY A 56 12.94 -4.78 2.14
N LEU A 57 12.98 -5.60 1.07
CA LEU A 57 14.10 -5.64 0.11
C LEU A 57 14.30 -4.29 -0.60
N LEU A 58 13.22 -3.64 -1.00
CA LEU A 58 13.26 -2.35 -1.70
C LEU A 58 13.37 -1.15 -0.74
N GLY A 59 13.30 -1.36 0.57
CA GLY A 59 13.27 -0.28 1.56
C GLY A 59 12.02 0.59 1.45
N VAL A 60 10.88 0.00 1.09
CA VAL A 60 9.58 0.66 0.92
C VAL A 60 8.63 0.15 2.02
N PRO A 61 7.77 0.99 2.61
CA PRO A 61 6.75 0.55 3.56
C PRO A 61 5.75 -0.43 2.94
N ALA A 62 5.35 -1.45 3.69
CA ALA A 62 4.47 -2.51 3.18
C ALA A 62 3.07 -2.01 2.77
N PHE A 63 2.57 -0.95 3.42
CA PHE A 63 1.27 -0.37 3.10
C PHE A 63 1.22 0.27 1.71
N ILE A 64 2.36 0.64 1.12
CA ILE A 64 2.43 1.11 -0.27
C ILE A 64 2.10 -0.02 -1.25
N LEU A 65 2.39 -1.27 -0.89
CA LEU A 65 2.04 -2.48 -1.65
C LEU A 65 0.64 -3.04 -1.29
N GLY A 66 -0.14 -2.27 -0.53
CA GLY A 66 -1.48 -2.63 -0.10
C GLY A 66 -1.52 -3.66 1.03
N VAL A 67 -0.45 -3.78 1.84
CA VAL A 67 -0.41 -4.67 3.01
C VAL A 67 -0.24 -3.86 4.28
N GLY A 68 -1.22 -3.95 5.18
CA GLY A 68 -1.23 -3.25 6.47
C GLY A 68 -1.89 -1.87 6.43
N GLU A 69 -1.76 -1.13 7.53
CA GLU A 69 -2.36 0.20 7.70
C GLU A 69 -1.33 1.31 7.48
N PHE A 70 -1.81 2.49 7.09
CA PHE A 70 -0.95 3.65 6.90
C PHE A 70 -0.35 4.13 8.21
N ASN A 71 0.97 4.32 8.22
CA ASN A 71 1.69 4.95 9.32
C ASN A 71 2.47 6.18 8.84
N LYS A 72 2.08 7.37 9.33
CA LYS A 72 2.70 8.66 8.97
C LYS A 72 4.21 8.69 9.28
N THR A 73 4.64 8.12 10.40
CA THR A 73 6.05 8.13 10.82
C THR A 73 6.89 7.24 9.92
N GLU A 74 6.39 6.05 9.59
CA GLU A 74 7.05 5.12 8.68
C GLU A 74 7.14 5.69 7.25
N TYR A 75 6.05 6.31 6.78
CA TYR A 75 6.03 6.99 5.48
C TYR A 75 7.05 8.14 5.41
N ASN A 76 7.08 9.00 6.42
CA ASN A 76 8.04 10.11 6.47
C ASN A 76 9.49 9.60 6.58
N ASN A 77 9.74 8.48 7.26
CA ASN A 77 11.06 7.86 7.28
C ASN A 77 11.46 7.35 5.89
N PHE A 78 10.55 6.66 5.19
CA PHE A 78 10.76 6.21 3.82
C PHE A 78 11.11 7.35 2.84
N VAL A 79 10.40 8.48 2.96
CA VAL A 79 10.70 9.66 2.14
C VAL A 79 12.10 10.21 2.47
N ASN A 80 12.49 10.24 3.74
CA ASN A 80 13.80 10.75 4.20
C ASN A 80 14.99 9.86 3.83
N THR A 81 14.81 8.55 3.78
CA THR A 81 15.90 7.60 3.53
C THR A 81 15.96 7.23 2.05
N THR A 82 14.95 6.53 1.55
CA THR A 82 14.96 5.92 0.23
C THR A 82 14.75 6.98 -0.86
N VAL A 83 13.69 7.79 -0.75
CA VAL A 83 13.34 8.77 -1.80
C VAL A 83 14.36 9.90 -1.86
N MET A 84 14.78 10.44 -0.71
CA MET A 84 15.78 11.50 -0.65
C MET A 84 17.13 11.07 -1.20
N SER A 85 17.57 9.83 -0.93
CA SER A 85 18.83 9.31 -1.47
C SER A 85 18.82 9.34 -3.01
N ILE A 86 17.74 8.81 -3.61
CA ILE A 86 17.55 8.83 -5.07
C ILE A 86 17.47 10.27 -5.60
N ALA A 87 16.69 11.13 -4.95
CA ALA A 87 16.53 12.52 -5.32
C ALA A 87 17.88 13.27 -5.28
N THR A 88 18.72 12.99 -4.28
CA THR A 88 20.06 13.59 -4.15
C THR A 88 20.96 13.16 -5.30
N THR A 89 20.98 11.86 -5.65
CA THR A 89 21.74 11.35 -6.80
C THR A 89 21.30 12.01 -8.10
N ILE A 90 19.99 12.12 -8.34
CA ILE A 90 19.45 12.80 -9.53
C ILE A 90 19.88 14.26 -9.55
N THR A 91 19.72 14.95 -8.43
CA THR A 91 20.04 16.38 -8.30
C THR A 91 21.51 16.66 -8.56
N GLN A 92 22.41 15.85 -8.00
CA GLN A 92 23.85 15.96 -8.21
C GLN A 92 24.23 15.65 -9.66
N THR A 93 23.62 14.63 -10.27
CA THR A 93 23.86 14.26 -11.67
C THR A 93 23.44 15.37 -12.62
N LEU A 94 22.23 15.92 -12.44
CA LEU A 94 21.74 17.06 -13.24
C LEU A 94 22.61 18.30 -13.06
N THR A 95 23.05 18.57 -11.83
CA THR A 95 23.92 19.72 -11.53
C THR A 95 25.30 19.57 -12.16
N ARG A 96 25.86 18.36 -12.21
CA ARG A 96 27.17 18.11 -12.82
C ARG A 96 27.10 18.09 -14.35
N ASP A 97 26.11 17.40 -14.92
CA ASP A 97 26.13 17.03 -16.33
C ASP A 97 25.34 17.99 -17.24
N LEU A 98 24.29 18.64 -16.71
CA LEU A 98 23.37 19.46 -17.52
C LEU A 98 23.56 20.97 -17.28
N LEU A 99 24.10 21.35 -16.13
CA LEU A 99 24.18 22.75 -15.73
C LEU A 99 25.46 23.42 -16.27
N LEU A 100 25.31 24.39 -17.17
CA LEU A 100 26.42 25.17 -17.72
C LEU A 100 26.92 26.28 -16.77
N SER A 101 26.06 26.74 -15.85
CA SER A 101 26.34 27.87 -14.95
C SER A 101 26.93 27.39 -13.63
N SER A 102 28.15 27.82 -13.28
CA SER A 102 28.82 27.45 -12.02
C SER A 102 28.13 27.93 -10.73
N ASN A 103 27.21 28.90 -10.82
CA ASN A 103 26.57 29.53 -9.65
C ASN A 103 25.14 29.03 -9.39
N ARG A 104 24.69 27.99 -10.09
CA ARG A 104 23.33 27.43 -9.92
C ARG A 104 23.43 25.96 -9.53
N TYR A 105 22.32 25.40 -9.06
CA TYR A 105 22.21 23.97 -8.82
C TYR A 105 20.74 23.56 -8.97
N PHE A 106 20.50 22.31 -9.34
CA PHE A 106 19.16 21.75 -9.26
C PHE A 106 18.84 21.46 -7.79
N LYS A 107 17.58 21.56 -7.40
CA LYS A 107 17.12 21.19 -6.06
C LYS A 107 15.76 20.53 -6.16
N LEU A 108 15.64 19.31 -5.64
CA LEU A 108 14.37 18.64 -5.47
C LEU A 108 13.85 18.88 -4.06
N ASN A 109 12.57 19.27 -3.93
CA ASN A 109 11.97 19.59 -2.64
C ASN A 109 11.23 18.37 -2.06
N PRO A 110 11.79 17.68 -1.03
CA PRO A 110 11.15 16.51 -0.42
C PRO A 110 9.91 16.88 0.39
N ARG A 111 9.74 18.15 0.76
CA ARG A 111 8.71 18.58 1.70
C ARG A 111 7.30 18.40 1.15
N SER A 112 7.17 18.48 -0.18
CA SER A 112 5.92 18.18 -0.89
C SER A 112 5.45 16.74 -0.73
N LEU A 113 6.37 15.82 -0.40
CA LEU A 113 6.08 14.40 -0.24
C LEU A 113 5.80 14.02 1.21
N PHE A 114 6.16 14.85 2.19
CA PHE A 114 5.88 14.52 3.58
C PHE A 114 4.39 14.66 3.88
N SER A 115 3.85 13.67 4.60
CA SER A 115 2.48 13.73 5.12
C SER A 115 2.46 14.58 6.39
N TYR A 116 2.90 15.83 6.34
CA TYR A 116 2.85 16.72 7.49
C TYR A 116 1.42 17.17 7.79
N ASN A 117 1.15 17.41 9.08
CA ASN A 117 0.00 18.22 9.42
C ASN A 117 0.37 19.68 9.15
N ILE A 118 -0.47 20.42 8.43
CA ILE A 118 -0.25 21.85 8.13
C ILE A 118 -0.04 22.65 9.42
N THR A 119 -0.66 22.21 10.53
CA THR A 119 -0.48 22.83 11.85
C THR A 119 0.96 22.73 12.35
N GLU A 120 1.61 21.57 12.24
CA GLU A 120 3.01 21.35 12.62
C GLU A 120 3.93 22.26 11.80
N LEU A 121 3.72 22.33 10.48
CA LEU A 121 4.49 23.20 9.59
C LEU A 121 4.31 24.68 9.92
N SER A 122 3.06 25.11 10.16
CA SER A 122 2.76 26.51 10.50
C SER A 122 3.37 26.92 11.84
N ALA A 123 3.41 26.02 12.83
CA ALA A 123 3.98 26.30 14.14
C ALA A 123 5.50 26.47 14.08
N VAL A 124 6.19 25.57 13.36
CA VAL A 124 7.64 25.68 13.13
C VAL A 124 7.98 26.95 12.36
N ALA A 125 7.24 27.24 11.29
CA ALA A 125 7.50 28.43 10.48
C ALA A 125 7.23 29.73 11.26
N GLN A 126 6.17 29.78 12.07
CA GLN A 126 5.90 30.90 12.97
C GLN A 126 7.05 31.10 13.97
N GLN A 127 7.57 30.03 14.57
CA GLN A 127 8.71 30.11 15.48
C GLN A 127 9.96 30.64 14.78
N MET A 128 10.24 30.17 13.56
CA MET A 128 11.39 30.62 12.77
C MET A 128 11.27 32.09 12.32
N ALA A 129 10.08 32.53 11.95
CA ALA A 129 9.81 33.93 11.64
C ALA A 129 9.97 34.82 12.88
N ASN A 130 9.42 34.41 14.03
CA ASN A 130 9.53 35.15 15.28
C ASN A 130 10.98 35.25 15.81
N SER A 131 11.82 34.26 15.50
CA SER A 131 13.24 34.24 15.85
C SER A 131 14.14 34.93 14.82
N ALA A 132 13.55 35.57 13.80
CA ALA A 132 14.26 36.19 12.68
C ALA A 132 15.19 35.22 11.91
N ALA A 133 14.96 33.91 12.04
CA ALA A 133 15.68 32.88 11.30
C ALA A 133 15.11 32.66 9.88
N MET A 134 13.93 33.19 9.59
CA MET A 134 13.22 33.04 8.32
C MET A 134 12.41 34.31 8.01
N ARG A 135 12.32 34.68 6.73
CA ARG A 135 11.45 35.76 6.25
C ARG A 135 10.02 35.28 6.02
N ARG A 136 9.05 36.19 6.07
CA ARG A 136 7.63 35.83 5.84
C ARG A 136 7.37 35.24 4.47
N ASN A 137 8.07 35.70 3.43
CA ASN A 137 7.97 35.10 2.10
C ASN A 137 8.52 33.66 2.02
N GLU A 138 9.53 33.32 2.83
CA GLU A 138 10.02 31.93 2.95
C GLU A 138 8.99 31.05 3.67
N TRP A 139 8.26 31.60 4.66
CA TRP A 139 7.13 30.91 5.28
C TRP A 139 5.99 30.66 4.28
N ARG A 140 5.66 31.63 3.43
CA ARG A 140 4.65 31.45 2.38
C ARG A 140 5.03 30.34 1.41
N ASP A 141 6.29 30.32 0.96
CA ASP A 141 6.82 29.25 0.12
C ASP A 141 6.72 27.87 0.81
N TRP A 142 6.96 27.81 2.13
CA TRP A 142 6.78 26.56 2.90
C TRP A 142 5.34 26.03 2.89
N LEU A 143 4.35 26.92 2.80
CA LEU A 143 2.93 26.55 2.72
C LEU A 143 2.42 26.44 1.27
N GLY A 144 3.30 26.57 0.27
CA GLY A 144 2.93 26.52 -1.15
C GLY A 144 2.21 27.76 -1.65
N MET A 145 2.31 28.88 -0.93
CA MET A 145 1.74 30.17 -1.33
C MET A 145 2.74 30.98 -2.14
N ALA A 146 2.25 31.71 -3.15
CA ALA A 146 3.07 32.65 -3.91
C ALA A 146 3.61 33.77 -3.01
N PRO A 147 4.82 34.30 -3.29
CA PRO A 147 5.39 35.41 -2.54
C PRO A 147 4.49 36.64 -2.65
N ASP A 148 4.43 37.41 -1.56
CA ASP A 148 3.66 38.64 -1.47
C ASP A 148 4.64 39.83 -1.38
N PRO A 149 4.55 40.81 -2.30
CA PRO A 149 5.41 42.00 -2.28
C PRO A 149 5.27 42.83 -0.99
N GLU A 150 4.15 42.73 -0.28
CA GLU A 150 3.92 43.46 0.97
C GLU A 150 4.51 42.73 2.19
N MET A 151 5.05 41.51 2.01
CA MET A 151 5.60 40.64 3.07
C MET A 151 7.13 40.50 3.01
N GLU A 152 7.82 41.62 2.79
CA GLU A 152 9.29 41.71 2.73
C GLU A 152 9.99 41.60 4.11
N GLU A 153 9.27 41.80 5.22
CA GLU A 153 9.83 41.83 6.59
C GLU A 153 9.82 40.47 7.33
#